data_AF-A0A6I2RIF7-F1
#
_entry.id   AF-A0A6I2RIF7-F1
#
_cell.length_a   1.000
_cell.length_b   1.000
_cell.length_c   1.000
_cell.angle_alpha   90.00
_cell.angle_beta   90.00
_cell.angle_gamma   90.00
#
_symmetry.space_group_name_H-M   'P 1'
#
loop_
_entity.id
_entity.type
_entity.pdbx_description
1 polymer ?
#
loop_
_entity_poly.entity_id
_entity_poly.type
_entity_poly.pdbx_seq_one_letter_code
_entity_poly.pdbx_strand_id
1 'polypeptide(L)'
;MKEANIKLFPVLDRLCGQTTPSTPASFRPDLWTLQAAVSEYEMEERTFYWLPRSGGGLCVRERDVFLRGSHGHRVWTSQRPEAGEEAYCVVLKGRDRDSPTGDIRSFDFSAHLRRLKNTAMEAKAVELVFYSGRRFSMEPERYRAAMEDLFWAYGTLRHIRYLPESEEALVRTIMLEHRYQKGWTPKKDRAPPSGQVR
;
A
#
# COMPACT_ATOMS: atom_id res chain seq x y z
N MET A 1 -9.85 -14.85 0.50
CA MET A 1 -8.88 -15.44 -0.46
C MET A 1 -7.45 -15.37 0.09
N LYS A 2 -6.63 -16.41 -0.10
CA LYS A 2 -5.19 -16.39 0.21
C LYS A 2 -4.45 -17.32 -0.75
N GLU A 3 -3.60 -16.74 -1.60
CA GLU A 3 -2.79 -17.46 -2.58
C GLU A 3 -1.33 -17.01 -2.47
N ALA A 4 -0.41 -17.92 -2.76
CA ALA A 4 1.03 -17.68 -2.61
C ALA A 4 1.77 -18.14 -3.86
N ASN A 5 2.79 -17.37 -4.25
CA ASN A 5 3.63 -17.65 -5.42
C ASN A 5 2.83 -17.91 -6.72
N ILE A 6 1.86 -17.04 -7.02
CA ILE A 6 1.01 -17.13 -8.20
C ILE A 6 1.36 -16.05 -9.22
N LYS A 7 0.93 -16.22 -10.49
CA LYS A 7 0.90 -15.12 -11.46
C LYS A 7 -0.20 -14.13 -11.06
N LEU A 8 0.18 -12.89 -10.78
CA LEU A 8 -0.74 -11.93 -10.17
C LEU A 8 -1.78 -11.40 -11.16
N PHE A 9 -1.38 -11.07 -12.39
CA PHE A 9 -2.25 -10.34 -13.31
C PHE A 9 -3.52 -11.10 -13.69
N PRO A 10 -3.49 -12.40 -14.02
CA PRO A 10 -4.71 -13.16 -14.27
C PRO A 10 -5.68 -13.20 -13.08
N VAL A 11 -5.16 -13.14 -11.85
CA VAL A 11 -6.00 -13.09 -10.65
C VAL A 11 -6.62 -11.71 -10.48
N LEU A 12 -5.84 -10.64 -10.64
CA LEU A 12 -6.35 -9.27 -10.55
C LEU A 12 -7.41 -8.97 -11.62
N ASP A 13 -7.20 -9.42 -12.86
CA ASP A 13 -8.19 -9.28 -13.94
C ASP A 13 -9.51 -9.97 -13.59
N ARG A 14 -9.44 -11.20 -13.06
CA ARG A 14 -10.62 -11.94 -12.61
C ARG A 14 -11.36 -11.23 -11.48
N LEU A 15 -10.63 -10.67 -10.51
CA LEU A 15 -11.22 -9.91 -9.40
C LEU A 15 -11.91 -8.62 -9.87
N CYS A 16 -11.46 -8.03 -10.98
CA CYS A 16 -12.14 -6.93 -11.66
C CYS A 16 -13.31 -7.38 -12.55
N GLY A 17 -13.69 -8.66 -12.53
CA GLY A 17 -14.75 -9.21 -13.37
C GLY A 17 -14.39 -9.34 -14.85
N GLN A 18 -13.10 -9.25 -15.20
CA GLN A 18 -12.65 -9.41 -16.58
C GLN A 18 -12.54 -10.89 -16.93
N THR A 19 -13.19 -11.28 -18.03
CA THR A 19 -13.18 -12.65 -18.56
C THR A 19 -12.05 -12.88 -19.57
N THR A 20 -11.48 -11.80 -20.10
CA THR A 20 -10.34 -11.82 -21.01
C THR A 20 -9.14 -11.12 -20.36
N PRO A 21 -7.90 -11.59 -20.60
CA PRO A 21 -6.71 -10.90 -20.10
C PRO A 21 -6.63 -9.47 -20.63
N SER A 22 -6.16 -8.57 -19.77
CA SER A 22 -5.82 -7.20 -20.16
C SER A 22 -4.87 -7.19 -21.36
N THR A 23 -5.23 -6.46 -22.42
CA THR A 23 -4.32 -6.23 -23.55
C THR A 23 -3.26 -5.18 -23.18
N PRO A 24 -2.08 -5.17 -23.83
CA PRO A 24 -1.06 -4.13 -23.62
C PRO A 24 -1.55 -2.70 -23.84
N ALA A 25 -2.64 -2.52 -24.63
CA ALA A 25 -3.25 -1.23 -24.91
C ALA A 25 -4.26 -0.78 -23.83
N SER A 26 -4.60 -1.65 -22.86
CA SER A 26 -5.52 -1.28 -21.79
C SER A 26 -4.83 -0.34 -20.79
N PHE A 27 -5.49 0.75 -20.42
CA PHE A 27 -4.98 1.66 -19.41
C PHE A 27 -5.11 1.01 -18.03
N ARG A 28 -4.03 0.39 -17.56
CA ARG A 28 -3.96 -0.36 -16.29
C ARG A 28 -2.84 0.15 -15.39
N PRO A 29 -3.03 1.32 -14.74
CA PRO A 29 -2.02 1.92 -13.86
C PRO A 29 -1.60 1.00 -12.72
N ASP A 30 -2.51 0.19 -12.21
CA ASP A 30 -2.23 -0.80 -11.16
C ASP A 30 -1.23 -1.85 -11.62
N LEU A 31 -1.43 -2.42 -12.82
CA LEU A 31 -0.52 -3.41 -13.37
C LEU A 31 0.84 -2.79 -13.65
N TRP A 32 0.89 -1.60 -14.27
CA TRP A 32 2.15 -0.89 -14.52
C TRP A 32 2.92 -0.57 -13.24
N THR A 33 2.21 -0.19 -12.17
CA THR A 33 2.80 0.04 -10.84
C THR A 33 3.45 -1.24 -10.31
N LEU A 34 2.74 -2.37 -10.39
CA LEU A 34 3.28 -3.67 -9.98
C LEU A 34 4.47 -4.10 -10.84
N GLN A 35 4.43 -3.91 -12.17
CA GLN A 35 5.55 -4.22 -13.06
C GLN A 35 6.80 -3.39 -12.73
N ALA A 36 6.64 -2.09 -12.50
CA ALA A 36 7.75 -1.21 -12.16
C ALA A 36 8.42 -1.64 -10.84
N ALA A 37 7.62 -2.06 -9.87
CA ALA A 37 8.10 -2.50 -8.55
C ALA A 37 8.79 -3.87 -8.54
N VAL A 38 8.67 -4.69 -9.60
CA VAL A 38 9.35 -6.00 -9.68
C VAL A 38 10.86 -5.89 -9.48
N SER A 39 11.45 -4.81 -9.99
CA SER A 39 12.90 -4.55 -9.93
C SER A 39 13.38 -3.96 -8.60
N GLU A 40 12.47 -3.52 -7.73
CA GLU A 40 12.84 -2.87 -6.47
C GLU A 40 13.51 -3.86 -5.52
N TYR A 41 14.56 -3.42 -4.81
CA TYR A 41 15.28 -4.34 -3.93
C TYR A 41 14.49 -4.59 -2.64
N GLU A 42 14.03 -3.51 -2.01
CA GLU A 42 13.37 -3.54 -0.70
C GLU A 42 11.96 -4.13 -0.76
N MET A 43 11.61 -4.95 0.24
CA MET A 43 10.30 -5.60 0.28
C MET A 43 9.15 -4.61 0.51
N GLU A 44 9.40 -3.49 1.20
CA GLU A 44 8.40 -2.45 1.42
C GLU A 44 8.03 -1.72 0.12
N GLU A 45 8.94 -1.65 -0.86
CA GLU A 45 8.68 -1.10 -2.20
C GLU A 45 7.96 -2.12 -3.12
N ARG A 46 7.79 -3.35 -2.64
CA ARG A 46 7.20 -4.49 -3.36
C ARG A 46 5.88 -4.97 -2.75
N THR A 47 5.38 -4.26 -1.74
CA THR A 47 4.17 -4.62 -1.01
C THR A 47 3.10 -3.54 -1.22
N PHE A 48 1.94 -3.97 -1.70
CA PHE A 48 0.86 -3.09 -2.15
C PHE A 48 -0.47 -3.48 -1.52
N TYR A 49 -1.29 -2.48 -1.25
CA TYR A 49 -2.73 -2.70 -1.14
C TYR A 49 -3.40 -2.45 -2.49
N TRP A 50 -4.33 -3.31 -2.82
CA TRP A 50 -5.04 -3.32 -4.09
C TRP A 50 -6.55 -3.48 -3.83
N LEU A 51 -7.35 -2.66 -4.48
CA LEU A 51 -8.80 -2.64 -4.33
C LEU A 51 -9.45 -2.73 -5.72
N PRO A 52 -10.24 -3.76 -6.03
CA PRO A 52 -10.86 -3.89 -7.34
C PRO A 52 -11.81 -2.73 -7.61
N ARG A 53 -11.73 -2.13 -8.80
CA ARG A 53 -12.59 -1.04 -9.27
C ARG A 53 -13.02 -1.31 -10.71
N SER A 54 -13.91 -0.49 -11.24
CA SER A 54 -14.27 -0.57 -12.67
C SER A 54 -13.06 -0.16 -13.53
N GLY A 55 -12.70 -1.00 -14.50
CA GLY A 55 -11.58 -0.73 -15.42
C GLY A 55 -10.18 -1.08 -14.87
N GLY A 56 -10.06 -1.64 -13.67
CA GLY A 56 -8.79 -2.03 -13.05
C GLY A 56 -8.85 -1.94 -11.53
N GLY A 57 -7.72 -2.01 -10.83
CA GLY A 57 -7.69 -1.78 -9.39
C GLY A 57 -7.13 -0.41 -8.99
N LEU A 58 -7.54 0.08 -7.83
CA LEU A 58 -6.75 1.07 -7.10
C LEU A 58 -5.57 0.35 -6.45
N CYS A 59 -4.34 0.68 -6.86
CA CYS A 59 -3.11 0.12 -6.31
C CYS A 59 -2.30 1.20 -5.59
N VAL A 60 -1.93 0.95 -4.34
CA VAL A 60 -1.14 1.87 -3.50
C VAL A 60 -0.07 1.07 -2.75
N ARG A 61 1.12 1.65 -2.56
CA ARG A 61 2.14 1.02 -1.70
C ARG A 61 1.59 0.89 -0.28
N GLU A 62 1.76 -0.28 0.33
CA GLU A 62 1.25 -0.56 1.67
C GLU A 62 1.76 0.47 2.68
N ARG A 63 3.07 0.74 2.64
CA ARG A 63 3.73 1.71 3.51
C ARG A 63 3.06 3.08 3.47
N ASP A 64 2.80 3.60 2.27
CA ASP A 64 2.23 4.93 2.08
C ASP A 64 0.83 5.03 2.71
N VAL A 65 0.06 3.93 2.75
CA VAL A 65 -1.28 3.91 3.35
C VAL A 65 -1.26 4.23 4.84
N PHE A 66 -0.17 3.95 5.56
CA PHE A 66 -0.06 4.25 6.99
C PHE A 66 0.52 5.64 7.29
N LEU A 67 0.80 6.43 6.26
CA LEU A 67 1.41 7.76 6.37
C LEU A 67 0.43 8.84 5.93
N ARG A 68 -0.16 9.56 6.88
CA ARG A 68 -0.95 10.77 6.63
C ARG A 68 -0.07 11.82 5.95
N GLY A 69 -0.65 12.55 4.99
CA GLY A 69 0.08 13.43 4.09
C GLY A 69 0.62 12.74 2.83
N SER A 70 0.70 11.40 2.81
CA SER A 70 1.07 10.67 1.60
C SER A 70 -0.05 10.65 0.56
N HIS A 71 0.31 10.55 -0.72
CA HIS A 71 -0.67 10.35 -1.78
C HIS A 71 -1.42 9.02 -1.59
N GLY A 72 -0.71 7.95 -1.23
CA GLY A 72 -1.29 6.62 -1.02
C GLY A 72 -2.35 6.60 0.09
N HIS A 73 -2.07 7.21 1.24
CA HIS A 73 -3.03 7.33 2.34
C HIS A 73 -4.29 8.09 1.92
N ARG A 74 -4.12 9.22 1.23
CA ARG A 74 -5.25 10.05 0.80
C ARG A 74 -6.18 9.32 -0.17
N VAL A 75 -5.63 8.67 -1.19
CA VAL A 75 -6.43 7.97 -2.21
C VAL A 75 -7.07 6.71 -1.63
N TRP A 76 -6.37 6.00 -0.76
CA TRP A 76 -6.89 4.80 -0.11
C TRP A 76 -8.04 5.11 0.86
N THR A 77 -7.89 6.14 1.69
CA THR A 77 -8.90 6.51 2.70
C THR A 77 -10.08 7.30 2.13
N SER A 78 -9.96 7.85 0.91
CA SER A 78 -11.09 8.50 0.24
C SER A 78 -12.11 7.52 -0.32
N GLN A 79 -11.78 6.22 -0.41
CA GLN A 79 -12.69 5.21 -0.91
C GLN A 79 -13.85 4.98 0.06
N ARG A 80 -15.04 4.76 -0.48
CA ARG A 80 -16.23 4.41 0.31
C ARG A 80 -16.48 2.92 0.17
N PRO A 81 -16.31 2.14 1.26
CA PRO A 81 -16.44 0.71 1.16
C PRO A 81 -17.89 0.28 1.00
N GLU A 82 -18.13 -0.72 0.16
CA GLU A 82 -19.40 -1.45 0.14
C GLU A 82 -19.45 -2.49 1.27
N ALA A 83 -20.66 -2.92 1.64
CA ALA A 83 -20.83 -3.91 2.69
C ALA A 83 -20.18 -5.25 2.28
N GLY A 84 -19.20 -5.70 3.06
CA GLY A 84 -18.45 -6.93 2.76
C GLY A 84 -17.39 -6.78 1.66
N GLU A 85 -17.07 -5.56 1.25
CA GLU A 85 -16.04 -5.32 0.24
C GLU A 85 -14.65 -5.81 0.70
N GLU A 86 -14.01 -6.62 -0.13
CA GLU A 86 -12.65 -7.11 0.10
C GLU A 86 -11.62 -6.22 -0.62
N ALA A 87 -10.56 -5.87 0.12
CA ALA A 87 -9.31 -5.35 -0.43
C ALA A 87 -8.23 -6.44 -0.33
N TYR A 88 -7.11 -6.24 -1.01
CA TYR A 88 -6.08 -7.25 -1.18
C TYR A 88 -4.70 -6.71 -0.83
N CYS A 89 -3.95 -7.46 -0.03
CA CYS A 89 -2.51 -7.25 0.17
C CYS A 89 -1.77 -8.09 -0.85
N VAL A 90 -0.99 -7.43 -1.71
CA VAL A 90 -0.20 -8.03 -2.80
C VAL A 90 1.28 -7.87 -2.44
N VAL A 91 2.02 -8.98 -2.41
CA VAL A 91 3.46 -8.99 -2.14
C VAL A 91 4.19 -9.58 -3.34
N LEU A 92 4.96 -8.76 -4.06
CA LEU A 92 5.75 -9.23 -5.19
C LEU A 92 6.92 -10.10 -4.72
N LYS A 93 7.08 -11.28 -5.33
CA LYS A 93 8.15 -12.24 -5.03
C LYS A 93 9.05 -12.48 -6.24
N GLY A 94 8.47 -12.68 -7.41
CA GLY A 94 9.18 -12.88 -8.68
C GLY A 94 9.94 -11.64 -9.16
N ARG A 95 10.92 -11.87 -10.04
CA ARG A 95 11.74 -10.84 -10.69
C ARG A 95 11.43 -10.68 -12.19
N ASP A 96 10.47 -11.45 -12.71
CA ASP A 96 9.97 -11.33 -14.07
C ASP A 96 8.97 -10.17 -14.16
N ARG A 97 9.32 -9.15 -14.96
CA ARG A 97 8.50 -7.94 -15.15
C ARG A 97 7.30 -8.17 -16.08
N ASP A 98 7.42 -9.13 -17.00
CA ASP A 98 6.37 -9.47 -17.96
C ASP A 98 5.37 -10.46 -17.36
N SER A 99 5.81 -11.26 -16.37
CA SER A 99 4.95 -12.14 -15.60
C SER A 99 5.16 -11.98 -14.07
N PRO A 100 4.72 -10.87 -13.45
CA PRO A 100 4.92 -10.65 -12.02
C PRO A 100 4.25 -11.74 -11.18
N THR A 101 5.05 -12.40 -10.35
CA THR A 101 4.57 -13.41 -9.39
C THR A 101 4.66 -12.93 -7.95
N GLY A 102 3.76 -13.41 -7.11
CA GLY A 102 3.71 -12.99 -5.73
C GLY A 102 2.62 -13.67 -4.91
N ASP A 103 2.44 -13.14 -3.71
CA ASP A 103 1.39 -13.55 -2.78
C ASP A 103 0.25 -12.54 -2.83
N ILE A 104 -0.99 -13.03 -2.69
CA ILE A 104 -2.18 -12.19 -2.57
C ILE A 104 -3.06 -12.68 -1.43
N ARG A 105 -3.56 -11.75 -0.62
CA ARG A 105 -4.44 -12.05 0.52
C ARG A 105 -5.56 -11.03 0.60
N SER A 106 -6.80 -11.49 0.66
CA SER A 106 -7.94 -10.60 0.90
C SER A 106 -8.05 -10.21 2.39
N PHE A 107 -8.64 -9.05 2.63
CA PHE A 107 -9.02 -8.58 3.95
C PHE A 107 -10.26 -7.69 3.87
N ASP A 108 -11.02 -7.62 4.97
CA ASP A 108 -12.19 -6.74 5.10
C ASP A 108 -11.74 -5.27 5.03
N PHE A 109 -12.14 -4.59 3.96
CA PHE A 109 -11.74 -3.22 3.68
C PHE A 109 -12.33 -2.22 4.68
N SER A 110 -13.59 -2.41 5.06
CA SER A 110 -14.27 -1.59 6.06
C SER A 110 -13.63 -1.70 7.44
N ALA A 111 -13.27 -2.91 7.86
CA ALA A 111 -12.56 -3.13 9.12
C ALA A 111 -11.15 -2.54 9.10
N HIS A 112 -10.46 -2.66 7.95
CA HIS A 112 -9.15 -2.04 7.75
C HIS A 112 -9.20 -0.51 7.87
N LEU A 113 -10.10 0.17 7.16
CA LEU A 113 -10.23 1.64 7.23
C LEU A 113 -10.53 2.14 8.66
N ARG A 114 -11.39 1.42 9.41
CA ARG A 114 -11.67 1.74 10.82
C ARG A 114 -10.42 1.69 11.69
N ARG A 115 -9.56 0.68 11.53
CA ARG A 115 -8.29 0.57 12.27
C ARG A 115 -7.28 1.62 11.80
N LEU A 116 -7.19 1.83 10.48
CA LEU A 116 -6.28 2.78 9.86
C LEU A 116 -6.51 4.20 10.38
N LYS A 117 -7.77 4.60 10.60
CA LYS A 117 -8.13 5.91 11.17
C LYS A 117 -7.42 6.24 12.48
N ASN A 118 -7.09 5.23 13.29
CA ASN A 118 -6.45 5.42 14.61
C ASN A 118 -4.95 5.07 14.61
N THR A 119 -4.44 4.44 13.56
CA THR A 119 -3.08 3.88 13.52
C THR A 119 -2.17 4.57 12.52
N ALA A 120 -2.72 5.25 11.50
CA ALA A 120 -1.92 6.00 10.55
C ALA A 120 -1.21 7.18 11.25
N MET A 121 0.09 7.31 10.93
CA MET A 121 1.01 8.28 11.50
C MET A 121 1.19 9.47 10.55
N GLU A 122 1.57 10.64 11.06
CA GLU A 122 1.91 11.79 10.21
C GLU A 122 3.24 11.56 9.49
N ALA A 123 3.26 11.82 8.17
CA ALA A 123 4.51 12.01 7.45
C ALA A 123 5.11 13.37 7.83
N LYS A 124 6.38 13.38 8.23
CA LYS A 124 7.13 14.58 8.63
C LYS A 124 7.85 15.22 7.45
N ALA A 125 8.28 14.40 6.50
CA ALA A 125 8.92 14.87 5.29
C ALA A 125 8.57 13.96 4.11
N VAL A 126 8.82 14.47 2.93
CA VAL A 126 8.86 13.71 1.69
C VAL A 126 10.20 13.91 1.01
N GLU A 127 10.87 12.80 0.73
CA GLU A 127 12.08 12.76 -0.07
C GLU A 127 11.72 12.53 -1.53
N LEU A 128 12.30 13.35 -2.39
CA LEU A 128 12.09 13.33 -3.83
C LEU A 128 13.42 13.07 -4.51
N VAL A 129 13.46 12.12 -5.43
CA VAL A 129 14.60 11.85 -6.31
C VAL A 129 14.14 11.96 -7.75
N PHE A 130 14.74 12.86 -8.52
CA PHE A 130 14.44 13.04 -9.95
C PHE A 130 15.35 12.16 -10.81
N TYR A 131 14.96 11.90 -12.07
CA TYR A 131 15.83 11.19 -13.01
C TYR A 131 17.13 11.94 -13.31
N SER A 132 17.13 13.27 -13.15
CA SER A 132 18.33 14.11 -13.20
C SER A 132 19.31 13.87 -12.04
N GLY A 133 18.94 13.07 -11.03
CA GLY A 133 19.72 12.82 -9.83
C GLY A 133 19.54 13.85 -8.71
N ARG A 134 18.81 14.94 -8.98
CA ARG A 134 18.49 15.96 -7.97
C ARG A 134 17.63 15.36 -6.85
N ARG A 135 17.91 15.81 -5.63
CA ARG A 135 17.25 15.36 -4.41
C ARG A 135 16.69 16.54 -3.63
N PHE A 136 15.47 16.39 -3.13
CA PHE A 136 14.83 17.37 -2.25
C PHE A 136 14.21 16.64 -1.06
N SER A 137 14.19 17.32 0.08
CA SER A 137 13.40 16.91 1.24
C SER A 137 12.62 18.14 1.72
N MET A 138 11.32 17.96 1.96
CA MET A 138 10.42 19.03 2.40
C MET A 138 9.20 18.45 3.10
N GLU A 139 8.40 19.30 3.73
CA GLU A 139 7.11 18.90 4.31
C GLU A 139 6.12 18.42 3.22
N PRO A 140 5.27 17.42 3.51
CA PRO A 140 4.30 16.88 2.54
C PRO A 140 3.37 17.93 1.93
N GLU A 141 2.90 18.89 2.74
CA GLU A 141 2.00 19.97 2.31
C GLU A 141 2.69 20.90 1.34
N ARG A 142 3.97 21.24 1.61
CA ARG A 142 4.79 22.07 0.73
C ARG A 142 5.04 21.37 -0.60
N TYR A 143 5.36 20.07 -0.58
CA TYR A 143 5.48 19.30 -1.81
C TYR A 143 4.17 19.30 -2.60
N ARG A 144 3.03 19.10 -1.93
CA ARG A 144 1.72 19.11 -2.58
C ARG A 144 1.42 20.43 -3.27
N ALA A 145 1.79 21.55 -2.66
CA ALA A 145 1.61 22.88 -3.26
C ALA A 145 2.56 23.14 -4.43
N ALA A 146 3.79 22.61 -4.37
CA ALA A 146 4.84 22.86 -5.36
C ALA A 146 5.00 21.75 -6.41
N MET A 147 4.14 20.72 -6.42
CA MET A 147 4.33 19.50 -7.23
C MET A 147 4.50 19.79 -8.72
N GLU A 148 3.65 20.67 -9.26
CA GLU A 148 3.68 21.06 -10.66
C GLU A 148 4.94 21.87 -11.00
N ASP A 149 5.28 22.86 -10.17
CA ASP A 149 6.49 23.67 -10.35
C ASP A 149 7.77 22.80 -10.29
N LEU A 150 7.82 21.84 -9.38
CA LEU A 150 8.93 20.89 -9.26
C LEU A 150 9.04 20.01 -10.50
N PHE A 151 7.91 19.56 -11.06
CA PHE A 151 7.90 18.80 -12.30
C PHE A 151 8.41 19.63 -13.48
N TRP A 152 7.95 20.86 -13.65
CA TRP A 152 8.42 21.73 -14.73
C TRP A 152 9.89 22.12 -14.58
N ALA A 153 10.39 22.32 -13.36
CA ALA A 153 11.77 22.71 -13.10
C ALA A 153 12.78 21.54 -13.21
N TYR A 154 12.38 20.33 -12.81
CA TYR A 154 13.33 19.21 -12.63
C TYR A 154 12.96 17.93 -13.39
N GLY A 155 11.80 17.92 -14.07
CA GLY A 155 11.29 16.80 -14.85
C GLY A 155 10.64 15.72 -14.01
N THR A 156 10.66 14.49 -14.53
CA THR A 156 9.99 13.34 -13.92
C THR A 156 10.68 12.86 -12.65
N LEU A 157 9.87 12.57 -11.62
CA LEU A 157 10.32 11.89 -10.41
C LEU A 157 10.69 10.43 -10.70
N ARG A 158 11.86 10.02 -10.20
CA ARG A 158 12.29 8.63 -10.17
C ARG A 158 11.80 7.93 -8.90
N HIS A 159 11.87 8.62 -7.75
CA HIS A 159 11.48 8.06 -6.46
C HIS A 159 10.84 9.12 -5.58
N ILE A 160 9.82 8.70 -4.83
CA ILE A 160 9.15 9.51 -3.81
C ILE A 160 9.00 8.65 -2.55
N ARG A 161 9.44 9.18 -1.41
CA ARG A 161 9.37 8.50 -0.12
C ARG A 161 8.86 9.42 0.96
N TYR A 162 7.78 9.01 1.61
CA TYR A 162 7.27 9.71 2.79
C TYR A 162 7.93 9.15 4.05
N LEU A 163 8.38 10.05 4.93
CA LEU A 163 9.12 9.74 6.14
C LEU A 163 8.25 10.01 7.37
N PRO A 164 7.98 9.02 8.24
CA PRO A 164 7.40 9.25 9.56
C PRO A 164 8.44 9.85 10.52
N GLU A 165 7.99 10.21 11.73
CA GLU A 165 8.87 10.52 12.85
C GLU A 165 9.73 9.29 13.27
N SER A 166 9.17 8.09 13.19
CA SER A 166 9.88 6.83 13.53
C SER A 166 9.50 5.73 12.55
N GLU A 167 10.50 5.23 11.85
CA GLU A 167 10.40 4.08 10.94
C GLU A 167 10.03 2.82 11.70
N GLU A 168 10.58 2.63 12.91
CA GLU A 168 10.29 1.46 13.73
C GLU A 168 8.83 1.44 14.18
N ALA A 169 8.27 2.60 14.53
CA ALA A 169 6.86 2.72 14.88
C ALA A 169 5.94 2.43 13.69
N LEU A 170 6.31 2.89 12.49
CA LEU A 170 5.59 2.59 11.26
C LEU A 170 5.61 1.09 10.96
N VAL A 171 6.80 0.46 10.99
CA VAL A 171 6.95 -0.99 10.76
C VAL A 171 6.13 -1.80 11.77
N ARG A 172 6.19 -1.46 13.06
CA ARG A 172 5.37 -2.14 14.10
C ARG A 172 3.87 -2.03 13.81
N THR A 173 3.42 -0.88 13.31
CA THR A 173 2.02 -0.63 12.98
C THR A 173 1.58 -1.49 11.79
N ILE A 174 2.37 -1.53 10.72
CA ILE A 174 2.12 -2.37 9.54
C ILE A 174 2.07 -3.85 9.92
N MET A 175 3.05 -4.32 10.70
CA MET A 175 3.08 -5.72 11.17
C MET A 175 1.88 -6.08 12.06
N LEU A 176 1.39 -5.14 12.89
CA LEU A 176 0.17 -5.35 13.66
C LEU A 176 -1.05 -5.45 12.75
N GLU A 177 -1.15 -4.62 11.72
CA GLU A 177 -2.24 -4.70 10.74
C GLU A 177 -2.22 -6.02 9.98
N HIS A 178 -1.06 -6.53 9.59
CA HIS A 178 -0.94 -7.87 9.00
C HIS A 178 -1.48 -8.97 9.91
N ARG A 179 -1.36 -8.83 11.23
CA ARG A 179 -1.95 -9.80 12.18
C ARG A 179 -3.48 -9.73 12.13
N TYR A 180 -4.06 -8.53 12.15
CA TYR A 180 -5.52 -8.36 12.02
C TYR A 180 -6.04 -8.94 10.70
N GLN A 181 -5.35 -8.70 9.58
CA GLN A 181 -5.70 -9.27 8.27
C GLN A 181 -5.60 -10.80 8.24
N LYS A 182 -4.78 -11.41 9.11
CA LYS A 182 -4.68 -12.86 9.29
C LYS A 182 -5.72 -13.41 10.28
N GLY A 183 -6.67 -12.60 10.75
CA GLY A 183 -7.74 -13.00 11.67
C GLY A 183 -7.34 -12.98 13.15
N TRP A 184 -6.19 -12.42 13.49
CA TRP A 184 -5.81 -12.23 14.90
C TRP A 184 -6.73 -11.18 15.55
N THR A 185 -7.23 -11.47 16.75
CA THR A 185 -7.95 -10.51 17.58
C THR A 185 -7.24 -10.37 18.93
N PRO A 186 -7.20 -9.17 19.53
CA PRO A 186 -6.63 -8.99 20.86
C PRO A 186 -7.48 -9.80 21.85
N LYS A 187 -6.84 -10.54 22.74
CA LYS A 187 -7.56 -11.22 23.83
C LYS A 187 -8.24 -10.15 24.69
N LYS A 188 -9.57 -10.16 24.76
CA LYS A 188 -10.31 -9.42 25.79
C LYS A 188 -9.93 -9.99 27.16
N ASP A 189 -9.44 -9.13 28.03
CA ASP A 189 -9.30 -9.30 29.48
C ASP A 189 -8.58 -10.56 29.98
N ARG A 190 -7.27 -10.43 30.23
CA ARG A 190 -6.65 -11.21 31.32
C ARG A 190 -6.83 -10.35 32.58
N ALA A 191 -7.80 -10.71 33.43
CA ALA A 191 -7.90 -10.13 34.77
C ALA A 191 -6.52 -10.23 35.46
N PRO A 192 -6.09 -9.21 36.24
CA PRO A 192 -4.90 -9.34 37.05
C PRO A 192 -5.04 -10.58 37.92
N PRO A 193 -4.00 -11.43 38.07
CA PRO A 193 -4.07 -12.51 39.03
C PRO A 193 -4.32 -11.88 40.41
N SER A 194 -5.47 -12.21 40.98
CA SER A 194 -5.80 -11.94 42.37
C SER A 194 -4.88 -12.78 43.25
N GLY A 195 -3.65 -12.31 43.43
CA GLY A 195 -2.73 -12.86 44.42
C GLY A 195 -3.19 -12.39 45.79
N GLN A 196 -3.94 -13.26 46.50
CA GLN A 196 -3.98 -13.17 47.95
C GLN A 196 -2.56 -13.42 48.45
N VAL A 197 -1.94 -12.38 49.00
CA VAL A 197 -0.77 -12.53 49.85
C VAL A 197 -1.25 -13.19 51.13
N ARG A 198 -0.86 -14.45 51.33
CA ARG A 198 -0.87 -15.11 52.64
C ARG A 198 0.48 -14.88 53.29
#